data_AF-A0A848HBT2-F1
#
_entry.id   AF-A0A848HBT2-F1
#
_cell.length_a   1.000
_cell.length_b   1.000
_cell.length_c   1.000
_cell.angle_alpha   90.00
_cell.angle_beta   90.00
_cell.angle_gamma   90.00
#
_symmetry.space_group_name_H-M   'P 1'
#
loop_
_entity.id
_entity.type
_entity.pdbx_description
1 polymer ?
#
loop_
_entity_poly.entity_id
_entity_poly.type
_entity_poly.pdbx_seq_one_letter_code
_entity_poly.pdbx_strand_id
1 'polypeptide(L)'
;MDPLLLTVLVLGACWMLKTRQQRQRIALLAAFLSRHRIERNLESVAQGYLRALGETDPARQEQVWDVLRANEQELGSQVARLASDFAAADAAIAQVSLFPVWAPFASAWFPSFDMREALAVHARGIRRAIESGASATARERAFAISAELFLLQHTCHWYCRSKLVASARMLSRHKTSYDQVVGAVMPQTRSEYLTLVRRQG
;
A
#
# COMPACT_ATOMS: atom_id res chain seq x y z
N MET A 1 13.49 -31.40 31.78
CA MET A 1 13.34 -30.03 31.24
C MET A 1 11.97 -29.56 31.65
N ASP A 2 11.86 -28.48 32.43
CA ASP A 2 10.54 -27.98 32.84
C ASP A 2 9.73 -27.50 31.64
N PRO A 3 8.46 -27.92 31.50
CA PRO A 3 7.61 -27.55 30.36
C PRO A 3 7.40 -26.03 30.27
N LEU A 4 7.43 -25.33 31.42
CA LEU A 4 7.37 -23.87 31.48
C LEU A 4 8.61 -23.21 30.87
N LEU A 5 9.81 -23.71 31.21
CA LEU A 5 11.07 -23.21 30.67
C LEU A 5 11.13 -23.42 29.14
N LEU A 6 10.72 -24.61 28.68
CA LEU A 6 10.60 -24.91 27.25
C LEU A 6 9.64 -23.95 26.54
N THR A 7 8.48 -23.67 27.13
CA THR A 7 7.48 -22.75 26.56
C THR A 7 8.04 -21.35 26.41
N VAL A 8 8.71 -20.82 27.44
CA VAL A 8 9.34 -19.48 27.39
C VAL A 8 10.42 -19.41 26.32
N LEU A 9 11.28 -20.44 26.21
CA LEU A 9 12.33 -20.50 25.20
C LEU A 9 11.75 -20.52 23.78
N VAL A 10 10.72 -21.32 23.52
CA VAL A 10 10.04 -21.37 22.22
C VAL A 10 9.39 -20.03 21.87
N LEU A 11 8.69 -19.41 22.81
CA LEU A 11 8.08 -18.09 22.59
C LEU A 11 9.14 -17.02 22.32
N GLY A 12 10.25 -17.02 23.05
CA GLY A 12 11.38 -16.12 22.83
C GLY A 12 12.02 -16.30 21.44
N ALA A 13 12.26 -17.54 21.02
CA ALA A 13 12.78 -17.86 19.70
C ALA A 13 11.84 -17.39 18.58
N CYS A 14 10.54 -17.68 18.70
CA CYS A 14 9.50 -17.21 17.78
C CYS A 14 9.47 -15.68 17.68
N TRP A 15 9.53 -14.97 18.81
CA TRP A 15 9.53 -13.52 18.83
C TRP A 15 10.77 -12.93 18.14
N MET A 16 11.94 -13.53 18.36
CA MET A 16 13.19 -13.13 17.72
C MET A 16 13.16 -13.33 16.20
N LEU A 17 12.67 -14.48 15.72
CA LEU A 17 12.48 -14.75 14.29
C LEU A 17 11.51 -13.76 13.64
N LYS A 18 10.36 -13.53 14.29
CA LYS A 18 9.37 -12.53 13.85
C LYS A 18 9.99 -11.15 13.71
N THR A 19 10.73 -10.72 14.72
CA THR A 19 11.34 -9.38 14.76
C THR A 19 12.39 -9.21 13.68
N ARG A 20 13.22 -10.24 13.44
CA ARG A 20 14.20 -10.27 12.37
C ARG A 20 13.55 -10.17 10.99
N GLN A 21 12.54 -11.00 10.72
CA GLN A 21 11.81 -10.96 9.45
C GLN A 21 11.15 -9.60 9.22
N GLN A 22 10.52 -9.04 10.25
CA GLN A 22 9.89 -7.73 10.18
C GLN A 22 10.91 -6.63 9.82
N ARG A 23 12.08 -6.64 10.47
CA ARG A 23 13.16 -5.68 10.17
C ARG A 23 13.69 -5.83 8.76
N GLN A 24 13.86 -7.06 8.26
CA GLN A 24 14.29 -7.32 6.89
C GLN A 24 13.30 -6.77 5.86
N ARG A 25 12.00 -7.01 6.04
CA ARG A 25 10.96 -6.49 5.14
C ARG A 25 10.89 -4.96 5.15
N ILE A 26 10.96 -4.36 6.34
CA ILE A 26 10.98 -2.89 6.48
C ILE A 26 12.22 -2.34 5.77
N ALA A 27 13.41 -2.91 6.01
CA ALA A 27 14.64 -2.46 5.37
C ALA A 27 14.59 -2.62 3.85
N LEU A 28 14.08 -3.75 3.35
CA LEU A 28 13.93 -4.00 1.92
C LEU A 28 13.00 -2.99 1.28
N LEU A 29 11.78 -2.84 1.79
CA LEU A 29 10.82 -1.89 1.24
C LEU A 29 11.34 -0.45 1.35
N ALA A 30 11.95 -0.07 2.47
CA ALA A 30 12.55 1.26 2.64
C ALA A 30 13.72 1.51 1.66
N ALA A 31 14.53 0.49 1.35
CA ALA A 31 15.62 0.61 0.37
C ALA A 31 15.10 0.90 -1.04
N PHE A 32 13.96 0.31 -1.43
CA PHE A 32 13.30 0.63 -2.69
C PHE A 32 12.60 2.00 -2.63
N LEU A 33 11.82 2.27 -1.56
CA LEU A 33 11.10 3.54 -1.42
C LEU A 33 12.02 4.76 -1.37
N SER A 34 13.14 4.70 -0.65
CA SER A 34 14.08 5.83 -0.49
C SER A 34 14.77 6.27 -1.79
N ARG A 35 14.84 5.39 -2.79
CA ARG A 35 15.33 5.73 -4.15
C ARG A 35 14.32 6.56 -4.94
N HIS A 36 13.08 6.64 -4.46
CA HIS A 36 11.97 7.30 -5.11
C HIS A 36 11.51 8.50 -4.28
N ARG A 37 10.88 9.50 -4.90
CA ARG A 37 10.36 10.69 -4.18
C ARG A 37 8.87 10.56 -3.85
N ILE A 38 8.40 9.33 -3.66
CA ILE A 38 6.97 9.02 -3.49
C ILE A 38 6.40 9.75 -2.28
N GLU A 39 7.14 9.83 -1.17
CA GLU A 39 6.67 10.53 0.04
C GLU A 39 6.42 12.02 -0.20
N ARG A 40 7.35 12.69 -0.89
CA ARG A 40 7.22 14.13 -1.22
C ARG A 40 6.08 14.37 -2.20
N ASN A 41 5.92 13.51 -3.20
CA ASN A 41 4.85 13.62 -4.17
C ASN A 41 3.48 13.33 -3.53
N LEU A 42 3.39 12.33 -2.65
CA LEU A 42 2.19 12.03 -1.87
C LEU A 42 1.76 13.24 -1.03
N GLU A 43 2.71 13.86 -0.32
CA GLU A 43 2.43 15.04 0.50
C GLU A 43 1.95 16.22 -0.37
N SER A 44 2.62 16.47 -1.50
CA SER A 44 2.28 17.56 -2.43
C SER A 44 0.88 17.39 -3.00
N VAL A 45 0.53 16.15 -3.42
CA VAL A 45 -0.79 15.84 -3.97
C VAL A 45 -1.87 15.94 -2.89
N ALA A 46 -1.63 15.41 -1.68
CA ALA A 46 -2.61 15.48 -0.59
C ALA A 46 -2.89 16.92 -0.13
N GLN A 47 -1.84 17.73 0.06
CA GLN A 47 -1.98 19.15 0.41
C GLN A 47 -2.67 19.93 -0.72
N GLY A 48 -2.31 19.64 -1.97
CA GLY A 48 -2.95 20.25 -3.12
C GLY A 48 -4.44 19.94 -3.21
N TYR A 49 -4.86 18.70 -2.94
CA TYR A 49 -6.28 18.34 -2.90
C TYR A 49 -7.04 19.12 -1.84
N LEU A 50 -6.50 19.23 -0.62
CA LEU A 50 -7.15 20.02 0.44
C LEU A 50 -7.25 21.50 0.07
N ARG A 51 -6.20 22.05 -0.54
CA ARG A 51 -6.19 23.44 -1.03
C ARG A 51 -7.23 23.65 -2.12
N ALA A 52 -7.28 22.77 -3.12
CA ALA A 52 -8.22 22.88 -4.23
C ALA A 52 -9.67 22.76 -3.75
N LEU A 53 -9.95 21.85 -2.81
CA LEU A 53 -11.28 21.67 -2.22
C LEU A 53 -11.71 22.82 -1.29
N GLY A 54 -10.75 23.55 -0.71
CA GLY A 54 -11.00 24.69 0.16
C GLY A 54 -11.05 26.06 -0.56
N GLU A 55 -10.63 26.13 -1.82
CA GLU A 55 -10.65 27.37 -2.62
C GLU A 55 -12.07 27.68 -3.09
N THR A 56 -12.50 28.93 -2.87
CA THR A 56 -13.86 29.40 -3.20
C THR A 56 -13.93 30.06 -4.57
N ASP A 57 -12.82 30.60 -5.08
CA ASP A 57 -12.73 31.20 -6.41
C ASP A 57 -12.53 30.11 -7.48
N PRO A 58 -13.50 29.91 -8.41
CA PRO A 58 -13.41 28.85 -9.42
C PRO A 58 -12.17 28.95 -10.32
N ALA A 59 -11.73 30.15 -10.68
CA ALA A 59 -10.58 30.35 -11.56
C ALA A 59 -9.27 29.95 -10.85
N ARG A 60 -9.15 30.28 -9.55
CA ARG A 60 -8.00 29.85 -8.73
C ARG A 60 -8.05 28.36 -8.44
N GLN A 61 -9.23 27.80 -8.20
CA GLN A 61 -9.40 26.37 -7.99
C GLN A 61 -8.95 25.58 -9.22
N GLU A 62 -9.34 26.00 -10.43
CA GLU A 62 -8.91 25.39 -11.69
C GLU A 62 -7.39 25.46 -11.86
N GLN A 63 -6.77 26.62 -11.57
CA GLN A 63 -5.32 26.76 -11.58
C GLN A 63 -4.61 25.77 -10.63
N VAL A 64 -5.16 25.53 -9.43
CA VAL A 64 -4.60 24.55 -8.49
C VAL A 64 -4.72 23.13 -9.06
N TRP A 65 -5.85 22.80 -9.69
CA TRP A 65 -6.04 21.49 -10.32
C TRP A 65 -5.08 21.23 -11.48
N ASP A 66 -4.78 22.24 -12.28
CA ASP A 66 -3.82 22.12 -13.39
C ASP A 66 -2.41 21.82 -12.90
N VAL A 67 -1.97 22.52 -11.85
CA VAL A 67 -0.66 22.25 -11.22
C VAL A 67 -0.63 20.83 -10.63
N LEU A 68 -1.73 20.38 -10.01
CA LEU A 68 -1.82 19.05 -9.42
C LEU A 68 -1.69 17.92 -10.45
N ARG A 69 -2.18 18.12 -11.67
CA ARG A 69 -2.08 17.08 -12.72
C ARG A 69 -0.63 16.67 -12.99
N ALA A 70 0.29 17.62 -13.02
CA ALA A 70 1.71 17.30 -13.20
C ALA A 70 2.27 16.48 -12.02
N ASN A 71 1.90 16.84 -10.78
CA ASN A 71 2.33 16.12 -9.58
C ASN A 71 1.76 14.70 -9.50
N GLU A 72 0.51 14.52 -9.92
CA GLU A 72 -0.14 13.21 -9.98
C GLU A 72 0.52 12.30 -11.01
N GLN A 73 0.79 12.82 -12.22
CA GLN A 73 1.50 12.07 -13.26
C GLN A 73 2.89 11.65 -12.78
N GLU A 74 3.61 12.54 -12.12
CA GLU A 74 4.94 12.22 -11.57
C GLU A 74 4.85 11.23 -10.41
N LEU A 75 3.82 11.31 -9.56
CA LEU A 75 3.55 10.30 -8.54
C LEU A 75 3.29 8.93 -9.17
N GLY A 76 2.41 8.86 -10.16
CA GLY A 76 2.10 7.62 -10.90
C GLY A 76 3.35 7.01 -11.56
N SER A 77 4.18 7.85 -12.18
CA SER A 77 5.43 7.43 -12.82
C SER A 77 6.42 6.86 -11.80
N GLN A 78 6.52 7.46 -10.61
CA GLN A 78 7.38 6.96 -9.54
C GLN A 78 6.88 5.66 -8.92
N VAL A 79 5.57 5.50 -8.73
CA VAL A 79 5.02 4.23 -8.22
C VAL A 79 5.18 3.11 -9.25
N ALA A 80 5.06 3.42 -10.55
CA ALA A 80 5.35 2.46 -11.61
C ALA A 80 6.83 2.02 -11.60
N ARG A 81 7.76 2.97 -11.44
CA ARG A 81 9.19 2.65 -11.27
C ARG A 81 9.45 1.81 -10.02
N LEU A 82 8.82 2.15 -8.89
CA LEU A 82 8.92 1.35 -7.67
C LEU A 82 8.47 -0.09 -7.90
N ALA A 83 7.33 -0.30 -8.55
CA ALA A 83 6.81 -1.64 -8.82
C ALA A 83 7.75 -2.43 -9.75
N SER A 84 8.31 -1.76 -10.77
CA SER A 84 9.30 -2.35 -11.69
C SER A 84 10.58 -2.75 -10.95
N ASP A 85 11.14 -1.87 -10.13
CA ASP A 85 12.38 -2.13 -9.38
C ASP A 85 12.17 -3.24 -8.34
N PHE A 86 11.04 -3.19 -7.62
CA PHE A 86 10.71 -4.17 -6.58
C PHE A 86 10.42 -5.55 -7.18
N ALA A 87 10.07 -5.67 -8.47
CA ALA A 87 9.89 -6.96 -9.13
C ALA A 87 11.17 -7.84 -9.10
N ALA A 88 12.35 -7.22 -9.00
CA ALA A 88 13.63 -7.92 -8.85
C ALA A 88 13.92 -8.38 -7.41
N ALA A 89 13.04 -8.08 -6.44
CA ALA A 89 13.21 -8.52 -5.06
C ALA A 89 13.12 -10.05 -4.95
N ASP A 90 13.84 -10.59 -3.95
CA ASP A 90 13.81 -12.01 -3.62
C ASP A 90 12.37 -12.48 -3.31
N ALA A 91 11.94 -13.53 -4.01
CA ALA A 91 10.59 -14.06 -3.91
C ALA A 91 10.24 -14.55 -2.50
N ALA A 92 11.19 -15.16 -1.78
CA ALA A 92 10.96 -15.70 -0.45
C ALA A 92 10.70 -14.58 0.59
N ILE A 93 11.37 -13.44 0.43
CA ILE A 93 11.15 -12.27 1.29
C ILE A 93 9.89 -11.48 0.88
N ALA A 94 9.48 -11.56 -0.40
CA ALA A 94 8.30 -10.89 -0.95
C ALA A 94 6.96 -11.54 -0.57
N GLN A 95 6.94 -12.83 -0.20
CA GLN A 95 5.71 -13.54 0.18
C GLN A 95 5.07 -12.98 1.46
N VAL A 96 3.76 -12.76 1.45
CA VAL A 96 2.98 -12.27 2.61
C VAL A 96 1.91 -13.29 2.95
N SER A 97 2.00 -13.88 4.15
CA SER A 97 0.98 -14.80 4.64
C SER A 97 -0.35 -14.08 4.87
N LEU A 98 -1.44 -14.71 4.46
CA LEU A 98 -2.80 -14.29 4.74
C LEU A 98 -3.27 -14.73 6.15
N PHE A 99 -2.46 -15.51 6.86
CA PHE A 99 -2.79 -15.97 8.20
C PHE A 99 -2.89 -14.77 9.17
N PRO A 100 -3.92 -14.68 10.03
CA PRO A 100 -4.18 -13.47 10.84
C PRO A 100 -3.09 -13.17 11.87
N VAL A 101 -2.35 -14.20 12.28
CA VAL A 101 -1.27 -14.13 13.26
C VAL A 101 0.04 -14.52 12.59
N TRP A 102 1.16 -13.96 13.05
CA TRP A 102 2.46 -14.41 12.55
C TRP A 102 2.76 -15.82 13.05
N ALA A 103 3.18 -16.71 12.15
CA ALA A 103 3.73 -18.01 12.47
C ALA A 103 5.01 -18.26 11.65
N PRO A 104 6.01 -18.97 12.21
CA PRO A 104 7.18 -19.36 11.45
C PRO A 104 6.76 -20.23 10.25
N PHE A 105 7.38 -19.99 9.09
CA PHE A 105 7.09 -20.68 7.82
C PHE A 105 5.62 -20.61 7.36
N ALA A 106 4.84 -19.63 7.82
CA ALA A 106 3.43 -19.54 7.49
C ALA A 106 3.15 -19.49 5.97
N SER A 107 4.02 -18.87 5.17
CA SER A 107 3.85 -18.83 3.70
C SER A 107 4.08 -20.17 3.01
N ALA A 108 4.68 -21.16 3.69
CA ALA A 108 4.85 -22.52 3.16
C ALA A 108 3.62 -23.40 3.40
N TRP A 109 2.79 -23.07 4.39
CA TRP A 109 1.67 -23.91 4.82
C TRP A 109 0.30 -23.23 4.72
N PHE A 110 0.27 -21.92 4.57
CA PHE A 110 -0.96 -21.14 4.48
C PHE A 110 -0.98 -20.31 3.19
N PRO A 111 -2.19 -19.95 2.71
CA PRO A 111 -2.38 -19.00 1.64
C PRO A 111 -1.50 -17.75 1.83
N SER A 112 -0.82 -17.34 0.77
CA SER A 112 0.01 -16.15 0.74
C SER A 112 -0.15 -15.41 -0.58
N PHE A 113 0.32 -14.18 -0.63
CA PHE A 113 0.40 -13.40 -1.86
C PHE A 113 1.79 -12.81 -2.02
N ASP A 114 2.17 -12.54 -3.27
CA ASP A 114 3.45 -11.92 -3.58
C ASP A 114 3.35 -10.38 -3.55
N MET A 115 4.17 -9.72 -2.73
CA MET A 115 4.20 -8.26 -2.66
C MET A 115 4.60 -7.60 -3.99
N ARG A 116 5.37 -8.28 -4.83
CA ARG A 116 5.77 -7.79 -6.16
C ARG A 116 4.54 -7.64 -7.06
N GLU A 117 3.67 -8.65 -7.05
CA GLU A 117 2.39 -8.61 -7.76
C GLU A 117 1.47 -7.54 -7.20
N ALA A 118 1.44 -7.38 -5.87
CA ALA A 118 0.62 -6.37 -5.22
C ALA A 118 1.03 -4.94 -5.62
N LEU A 119 2.35 -4.64 -5.67
CA LEU A 119 2.85 -3.35 -6.16
C LEU A 119 2.52 -3.13 -7.64
N ALA A 120 2.57 -4.18 -8.46
CA ALA A 120 2.18 -4.08 -9.86
C ALA A 120 0.69 -3.75 -10.02
N VAL A 121 -0.18 -4.32 -9.19
CA VAL A 121 -1.61 -3.96 -9.14
C VAL A 121 -1.78 -2.49 -8.78
N HIS A 122 -1.12 -2.01 -7.72
CA HIS A 122 -1.20 -0.61 -7.29
C HIS A 122 -0.70 0.37 -8.34
N ALA A 123 0.42 0.07 -9.00
CA ALA A 123 0.96 0.91 -10.07
C ALA A 123 -0.03 1.03 -11.24
N ARG A 124 -0.68 -0.07 -11.64
CA ARG A 124 -1.73 -0.03 -12.67
C ARG A 124 -2.97 0.73 -12.19
N GLY A 125 -3.40 0.54 -10.95
CA GLY A 125 -4.56 1.20 -10.36
C GLY A 125 -4.41 2.72 -10.30
N ILE A 126 -3.28 3.19 -9.76
CA ILE A 126 -2.96 4.63 -9.69
C ILE A 126 -2.90 5.24 -11.10
N ARG A 127 -2.24 4.57 -12.04
CA ARG A 127 -2.17 5.04 -13.43
C ARG A 127 -3.56 5.16 -14.06
N ARG A 128 -4.42 4.16 -13.89
CA ARG A 128 -5.82 4.22 -14.36
C ARG A 128 -6.59 5.37 -13.73
N ALA A 129 -6.43 5.58 -12.42
CA ALA A 129 -7.11 6.68 -11.72
C ALA A 129 -6.68 8.06 -12.28
N ILE A 130 -5.38 8.23 -12.58
CA ILE A 130 -4.84 9.45 -13.20
C ILE A 130 -5.36 9.62 -14.63
N GLU A 131 -5.30 8.56 -15.46
CA GLU A 131 -5.70 8.58 -16.87
C GLU A 131 -7.22 8.73 -17.06
N SER A 132 -8.02 8.19 -16.13
CA SER A 132 -9.50 8.28 -16.16
C SER A 132 -10.04 9.72 -16.05
N GLY A 133 -9.17 10.68 -15.71
CA GLY A 133 -9.45 12.11 -15.59
C GLY A 133 -9.94 12.82 -16.85
N ALA A 134 -10.01 12.15 -18.00
CA ALA A 134 -10.58 12.75 -19.22
C ALA A 134 -12.12 12.87 -19.19
N SER A 135 -12.80 12.09 -18.34
CA SER A 135 -14.28 12.09 -18.25
C SER A 135 -14.83 12.35 -16.85
N ALA A 136 -13.98 12.33 -15.83
CA ALA A 136 -14.35 12.59 -14.44
C ALA A 136 -14.05 14.04 -14.03
N THR A 137 -14.81 14.57 -13.08
CA THR A 137 -14.49 15.87 -12.46
C THR A 137 -13.14 15.80 -11.74
N ALA A 138 -12.46 16.94 -11.57
CA ALA A 138 -11.17 16.99 -10.84
C ALA A 138 -11.28 16.42 -9.41
N ARG A 139 -12.43 16.61 -8.77
CA ARG A 139 -12.74 16.06 -7.43
C ARG A 139 -12.85 14.54 -7.44
N GLU A 140 -13.57 13.96 -8.40
CA GLU A 140 -13.70 12.50 -8.53
C GLU A 140 -12.35 11.85 -8.84
N ARG A 141 -11.55 12.47 -9.72
CA ARG A 141 -10.18 12.05 -10.00
C ARG A 141 -9.31 12.07 -8.73
N ALA A 142 -9.35 13.17 -7.97
CA ALA A 142 -8.61 13.28 -6.71
C ALA A 142 -9.04 12.22 -5.69
N PHE A 143 -10.35 11.92 -5.60
CA PHE A 143 -10.89 10.86 -4.76
C PHE A 143 -10.38 9.48 -5.18
N ALA A 144 -10.47 9.14 -6.48
CA ALA A 144 -10.00 7.86 -7.01
C ALA A 144 -8.49 7.66 -6.75
N ILE A 145 -7.68 8.68 -7.05
CA ILE A 145 -6.23 8.64 -6.77
C ILE A 145 -5.98 8.46 -5.27
N SER A 146 -6.70 9.18 -4.40
CA SER A 146 -6.53 9.06 -2.95
C SER A 146 -6.85 7.66 -2.44
N ALA A 147 -7.92 7.03 -2.96
CA ALA A 147 -8.28 5.66 -2.61
C ALA A 147 -7.18 4.66 -2.98
N GLU A 148 -6.64 4.77 -4.20
CA GLU A 148 -5.54 3.92 -4.68
C GLU A 148 -4.29 4.07 -3.80
N LEU A 149 -3.93 5.30 -3.43
CA LEU A 149 -2.78 5.58 -2.58
C LEU A 149 -2.97 5.06 -1.15
N PHE A 150 -4.18 5.15 -0.60
CA PHE A 150 -4.48 4.57 0.71
C PHE A 150 -4.41 3.05 0.71
N LEU A 151 -4.84 2.41 -0.38
CA LEU A 151 -4.71 0.96 -0.52
C LEU A 151 -3.24 0.54 -0.63
N LEU A 152 -2.45 1.24 -1.46
CA LEU A 152 -1.00 1.03 -1.55
C LEU A 152 -0.33 1.17 -0.18
N GLN A 153 -0.63 2.23 0.57
CA GLN A 153 -0.11 2.43 1.93
C GLN A 153 -0.47 1.26 2.84
N HIS A 154 -1.73 0.80 2.81
CA HIS A 154 -2.16 -0.35 3.61
C HIS A 154 -1.37 -1.61 3.27
N THR A 155 -1.27 -1.96 1.99
CA THR A 155 -0.56 -3.15 1.53
C THR A 155 0.92 -3.10 1.93
N CYS A 156 1.59 -1.96 1.80
CA CYS A 156 2.97 -1.77 2.27
C CYS A 156 3.12 -2.01 3.79
N HIS A 157 2.16 -1.55 4.60
CA HIS A 157 2.18 -1.81 6.05
C HIS A 157 1.83 -3.27 6.38
N TRP A 158 0.97 -3.91 5.60
CA TRP A 158 0.66 -5.33 5.75
C TRP A 158 1.92 -6.16 5.46
N TYR A 159 2.59 -5.91 4.34
CA TYR A 159 3.87 -6.54 3.99
C TYR A 159 4.89 -6.45 5.12
N CYS A 160 5.13 -5.23 5.61
CA CYS A 160 6.10 -4.95 6.66
C CYS A 160 5.70 -5.51 8.02
N ARG A 161 4.41 -5.74 8.30
CA ARG A 161 3.90 -6.21 9.60
C ARG A 161 2.79 -7.26 9.45
N SER A 162 1.53 -6.84 9.54
CA SER A 162 0.36 -7.71 9.45
C SER A 162 -0.86 -6.90 9.00
N LYS A 163 -1.88 -7.61 8.49
CA LYS A 163 -3.15 -7.00 8.07
C LYS A 163 -3.79 -6.21 9.21
N LEU A 164 -3.80 -6.79 10.42
CA LEU A 164 -4.39 -6.16 11.61
C LEU A 164 -3.71 -4.82 11.94
N VAL A 165 -2.37 -4.78 11.93
CA VAL A 165 -1.62 -3.56 12.23
C VAL A 165 -1.82 -2.52 11.12
N ALA A 166 -1.83 -2.95 9.85
CA ALA A 166 -2.09 -2.07 8.72
C ALA A 166 -3.50 -1.46 8.77
N SER A 167 -4.53 -2.27 9.04
CA SER A 167 -5.91 -1.81 9.17
C SER A 167 -6.11 -0.88 10.37
N ALA A 168 -5.51 -1.20 11.53
CA ALA A 168 -5.59 -0.33 12.70
C ALA A 168 -4.93 1.03 12.44
N ARG A 169 -3.78 1.05 11.76
CA ARG A 169 -3.10 2.29 11.36
C ARG A 169 -3.92 3.11 10.36
N MET A 170 -4.52 2.45 9.37
CA MET A 170 -5.39 3.12 8.40
C MET A 170 -6.58 3.78 9.09
N LEU A 171 -7.27 3.05 9.98
CA LEU A 171 -8.39 3.59 10.74
C LEU A 171 -7.97 4.74 11.66
N SER A 172 -6.82 4.62 12.34
CA SER A 172 -6.38 5.66 13.27
C SER A 172 -5.96 6.96 12.55
N ARG A 173 -5.24 6.85 11.43
CA ARG A 173 -4.70 8.01 10.68
C ARG A 173 -5.72 8.64 9.73
N HIS A 174 -6.45 7.81 8.98
CA HIS A 174 -7.29 8.27 7.86
C HIS A 174 -8.79 8.16 8.15
N LYS A 175 -9.17 7.62 9.32
CA LYS A 175 -10.58 7.43 9.72
C LYS A 175 -11.39 6.63 8.69
N THR A 176 -10.73 5.74 7.97
CA THR A 176 -11.32 4.86 6.97
C THR A 176 -10.92 3.41 7.24
N SER A 177 -11.83 2.47 6.95
CA SER A 177 -11.57 1.05 7.10
C SER A 177 -10.93 0.47 5.84
N TYR A 178 -10.29 -0.70 5.98
CA TYR A 178 -9.77 -1.46 4.86
C TYR A 178 -10.85 -1.75 3.81
N ASP A 179 -12.04 -2.17 4.24
CA ASP A 179 -13.12 -2.52 3.32
C ASP A 179 -13.69 -1.30 2.59
N GLN A 180 -13.72 -0.13 3.25
CA GLN A 180 -14.10 1.13 2.61
C GLN A 180 -13.11 1.51 1.52
N VAL A 181 -11.80 1.43 1.80
CA VAL A 181 -10.76 1.75 0.80
C VAL A 181 -10.78 0.76 -0.36
N VAL A 182 -10.89 -0.55 -0.09
CA VAL A 182 -11.06 -1.57 -1.14
C VAL A 182 -12.35 -1.34 -1.94
N GLY A 183 -13.39 -0.76 -1.34
CA GLY A 183 -14.60 -0.35 -2.03
C GLY A 183 -14.48 0.92 -2.88
N ALA A 184 -13.53 1.80 -2.54
CA ALA A 184 -13.35 3.11 -3.15
C ALA A 184 -12.32 3.15 -4.29
N VAL A 185 -11.42 2.17 -4.38
CA VAL A 185 -10.47 2.05 -5.51
C VAL A 185 -11.18 1.75 -6.83
N MET A 186 -10.46 1.91 -7.94
CA MET A 186 -11.01 1.65 -9.27
C MET A 186 -11.52 0.20 -9.37
N PRO A 187 -12.63 -0.08 -10.09
CA PRO A 187 -13.21 -1.42 -10.16
C PRO A 187 -12.23 -2.51 -10.60
N GLN A 188 -11.36 -2.18 -11.55
CA GLN A 188 -10.32 -3.09 -12.04
C GLN A 188 -9.24 -3.34 -10.98
N THR A 189 -8.79 -2.31 -10.26
CA THR A 189 -7.86 -2.47 -9.11
C THR A 189 -8.49 -3.36 -8.05
N ARG A 190 -9.75 -3.11 -7.69
CA ARG A 190 -10.48 -3.91 -6.70
C ARG A 190 -10.48 -5.39 -7.06
N SER A 191 -10.83 -5.71 -8.31
CA SER A 191 -10.90 -7.08 -8.80
C SER A 191 -9.53 -7.77 -8.78
N GLU A 192 -8.50 -7.13 -9.34
CA GLU A 192 -7.13 -7.65 -9.36
C GLU A 192 -6.57 -7.85 -7.94
N TYR A 193 -6.73 -6.84 -7.08
CA TYR A 193 -6.24 -6.87 -5.71
C TYR A 193 -6.94 -7.95 -4.88
N LEU A 194 -8.26 -8.05 -4.95
CA LEU A 194 -9.01 -9.07 -4.22
C LEU A 194 -8.70 -10.48 -4.72
N THR A 195 -8.45 -10.66 -6.01
CA THR A 195 -8.00 -11.95 -6.56
C THR A 195 -6.67 -12.34 -5.93
N LEU A 196 -5.73 -11.39 -5.84
CA LEU A 196 -4.42 -11.60 -5.23
C LEU A 196 -4.51 -11.93 -3.72
N VAL A 197 -5.29 -11.17 -2.95
CA VAL A 197 -5.28 -11.29 -1.47
C VAL A 197 -6.37 -12.19 -0.88
N ARG A 198 -7.30 -12.71 -1.71
CA ARG A 198 -8.31 -13.69 -1.26
C ARG A 198 -8.09 -15.10 -1.81
N ARG A 199 -7.34 -15.27 -2.90
CA ARG A 199 -7.28 -16.53 -3.65
C ARG A 199 -5.87 -17.09 -3.71
N GLN A 200 -5.49 -17.87 -2.70
CA GLN A 200 -4.52 -18.98 -2.82
C GLN A 200 -4.82 -20.04 -1.76
N GLY A 201 -6.00 -20.65 -1.85
CA GLY A 201 -6.35 -21.92 -1.22
C GLY A 201 -6.76 -22.88 -2.31
#